data_AF-A0A838DTD0-F1
#
_entry.id   AF-A0A838DTD0-F1
#
_cell.length_a   1.000
_cell.length_b   1.000
_cell.length_c   1.000
_cell.angle_alpha   90.00
_cell.angle_beta   90.00
_cell.angle_gamma   90.00
#
_symmetry.space_group_name_H-M   'P 1'
#
loop_
_entity.id
_entity.type
_entity.pdbx_description
1 polymer ?
#
loop_
_entity_poly.entity_id
_entity_poly.type
_entity_poly.pdbx_seq_one_letter_code
_entity_poly.pdbx_strand_id
1 'polypeptide(L)'
;MSEHETLSKLPISRVRFGMGKEIQLYEDEIVVTGQEEDQETRLELAAIERLIVTPGDPNPSKLVLMADLDDGTTVIMAEGMSNARDFRAMLPSIRELAPHMQFDPPDMDEQLRQALNNRRAWSLTCYGAIILMCVLLYLLYLVVAYVGAHHF
;
A
#
# COMPACT_ATOMS: atom_id res chain seq x y z
N MET A 1 24.17 13.97 -31.91
CA MET A 1 23.17 13.04 -32.50
C MET A 1 23.20 11.77 -31.66
N SER A 2 22.30 11.48 -30.73
CA SER A 2 20.99 12.05 -30.40
C SER A 2 20.93 12.25 -28.88
N GLU A 3 20.80 13.51 -28.47
CA GLU A 3 20.42 13.88 -27.11
C GLU A 3 18.98 13.41 -26.90
N HIS A 4 18.79 12.25 -26.28
CA HIS A 4 17.53 11.95 -25.60
C HIS A 4 17.47 12.88 -24.38
N GLU A 5 17.14 14.15 -24.62
CA GLU A 5 16.55 15.05 -23.63
C GLU A 5 15.28 14.37 -23.11
N THR A 6 15.50 13.50 -22.13
CA THR A 6 14.46 13.05 -21.22
C THR A 6 14.19 14.29 -20.39
N LEU A 7 13.33 15.19 -20.91
CA LEU A 7 12.68 16.21 -20.10
C LEU A 7 12.16 15.45 -18.90
N SER A 8 12.80 15.64 -17.75
CA SER A 8 12.48 15.00 -16.49
C SER A 8 11.09 15.47 -16.09
N LYS A 9 10.05 14.89 -16.69
CA LYS A 9 8.67 15.03 -16.25
C LYS A 9 8.69 14.63 -14.78
N LEU A 10 8.38 15.58 -13.90
CA LEU A 10 8.21 15.26 -12.49
C LEU A 10 6.88 14.51 -12.39
N PRO A 11 6.85 13.33 -11.75
CA PRO A 11 5.59 12.62 -11.57
C PRO A 11 4.67 13.44 -10.67
N ILE A 12 3.38 13.43 -11.03
CA ILE A 12 2.30 14.12 -10.32
C ILE A 12 2.14 13.55 -8.93
N SER A 13 2.25 12.23 -8.79
CA SER A 13 2.17 11.53 -7.51
C SER A 13 3.12 10.35 -7.48
N ARG A 14 3.65 10.07 -6.29
CA ARG A 14 4.52 8.92 -6.02
C ARG A 14 4.01 8.17 -4.81
N VAL A 15 3.91 6.85 -4.93
CA VAL A 15 3.46 5.95 -3.87
C VAL A 15 4.52 4.89 -3.66
N ARG A 16 5.22 4.99 -2.53
CA ARG A 16 6.17 3.96 -2.10
C ARG A 16 5.41 2.85 -1.39
N PHE A 17 5.45 1.65 -1.95
CA PHE A 17 4.66 0.51 -1.45
C PHE A 17 5.49 -0.67 -0.93
N GLY A 18 6.80 -0.63 -1.11
CA GLY A 18 7.76 -1.60 -0.58
C GLY A 18 9.17 -1.01 -0.42
N MET A 19 10.13 -1.84 -0.01
CA MET A 19 11.55 -1.46 -0.08
C MET A 19 11.97 -1.41 -1.55
N GLY A 20 12.41 -0.24 -2.02
CA GLY A 20 12.82 -0.05 -3.41
C GLY A 20 11.70 -0.19 -4.44
N LYS A 21 10.42 -0.26 -4.03
CA LYS A 21 9.26 -0.36 -4.94
C LYS A 21 8.38 0.89 -4.88
N GLU A 22 8.13 1.51 -6.03
CA GLU A 22 7.38 2.76 -6.16
C GLU A 22 6.43 2.75 -7.36
N ILE A 23 5.22 3.29 -7.17
CA ILE A 23 4.27 3.63 -8.23
C ILE A 23 4.38 5.13 -8.47
N GLN A 24 4.57 5.53 -9.71
CA GLN A 24 4.71 6.91 -10.14
C GLN A 24 3.62 7.20 -11.17
N LEU A 25 2.83 8.23 -10.91
CA LEU A 25 1.78 8.71 -11.80
C LEU A 25 2.31 9.92 -12.57
N TYR A 26 2.25 9.83 -13.89
CA TYR A 26 2.51 10.93 -14.83
C TYR A 26 1.20 11.35 -15.50
N GLU A 27 1.24 12.37 -16.35
CA GLU A 27 0.05 12.90 -17.05
C GLU A 27 -0.59 11.85 -17.98
N ASP A 28 0.24 11.03 -18.61
CA ASP A 28 -0.11 10.12 -19.70
C ASP A 28 0.11 8.64 -19.35
N GLU A 29 0.80 8.35 -18.24
CA GLU A 29 1.28 7.00 -17.92
C GLU A 29 1.35 6.74 -16.41
N ILE A 30 1.24 5.46 -16.05
CA ILE A 30 1.58 4.95 -14.72
C ILE A 30 2.81 4.07 -14.86
N VAL A 31 3.83 4.36 -14.05
CA VAL A 31 5.07 3.60 -14.00
C VAL A 31 5.19 2.95 -12.65
N VAL A 32 5.44 1.64 -12.64
CA VAL A 32 5.81 0.89 -11.45
C VAL A 32 7.25 0.46 -11.56
N THR A 33 8.05 0.81 -10.56
CA THR A 33 9.48 0.47 -10.48
C THR A 33 9.73 -0.42 -9.27
N GLY A 34 10.61 -1.41 -9.43
CA GLY A 34 11.10 -2.26 -8.35
C GLY A 34 12.62 -2.46 -8.42
N GLN A 35 13.36 -1.91 -7.46
CA GLN A 35 14.83 -2.01 -7.40
C GLN A 35 15.35 -3.44 -7.27
N GLU A 36 14.57 -4.37 -6.69
CA GLU A 36 15.03 -5.75 -6.48
C GLU A 36 15.00 -6.61 -7.75
N GLU A 37 14.18 -6.24 -8.75
CA GLU A 37 13.95 -7.06 -9.96
C GLU A 37 14.37 -6.36 -11.27
N ASP A 38 14.90 -5.13 -11.20
CA ASP A 38 15.10 -4.24 -12.37
C ASP A 38 13.83 -4.17 -13.26
N GLN A 39 12.66 -4.36 -12.63
CA GLN A 39 11.38 -4.31 -13.29
C GLN A 39 10.88 -2.88 -13.29
N GLU A 40 10.79 -2.32 -14.49
CA GLU A 40 9.99 -1.15 -14.80
C GLU A 40 8.81 -1.61 -15.65
N THR A 41 7.60 -1.45 -15.11
CA THR A 41 6.35 -1.63 -15.85
C THR A 41 5.76 -0.26 -16.11
N ARG A 42 5.70 0.14 -17.37
CA ARG A 42 5.18 1.43 -17.82
C ARG A 42 3.95 1.18 -18.66
N LEU A 43 2.82 1.72 -18.23
CA LEU A 43 1.53 1.55 -18.88
C LEU A 43 0.94 2.93 -19.18
N GLU A 44 0.49 3.12 -20.41
CA GLU A 44 -0.23 4.34 -20.80
C GLU A 44 -1.61 4.35 -20.14
N LEU A 45 -1.98 5.47 -19.53
CA LEU A 45 -3.29 5.66 -18.89
C LEU A 45 -4.44 5.46 -19.88
N ALA A 46 -4.22 5.81 -21.15
CA ALA A 46 -5.19 5.63 -22.23
C ALA A 46 -5.45 4.14 -22.56
N ALA A 47 -4.45 3.28 -22.41
CA ALA A 47 -4.55 1.85 -22.70
C ALA A 47 -5.20 1.05 -21.56
N ILE A 48 -5.30 1.62 -20.36
CA ILE A 48 -5.90 0.96 -19.19
C ILE A 48 -7.43 1.14 -19.23
N GLU A 49 -8.16 0.05 -19.42
CA GLU A 49 -9.62 0.04 -19.35
C GLU A 49 -10.10 -0.03 -17.89
N ARG A 50 -9.45 -0.86 -17.07
CA ARG A 50 -9.86 -1.09 -15.68
C ARG A 50 -8.68 -1.28 -14.76
N LEU A 51 -8.71 -0.57 -13.63
CA LEU A 51 -7.76 -0.74 -12.53
C LEU A 51 -8.39 -1.62 -11.46
N ILE A 52 -7.73 -2.74 -11.14
CA ILE A 52 -8.21 -3.73 -10.18
C ILE A 52 -7.32 -3.70 -8.94
N VAL A 53 -7.94 -3.63 -7.75
CA VAL A 53 -7.25 -3.78 -6.47
C VAL A 53 -7.84 -4.95 -5.70
N THR A 54 -7.00 -5.93 -5.42
CA THR A 54 -7.39 -7.10 -4.62
C THR A 54 -6.50 -7.26 -3.39
N PRO A 55 -7.00 -7.88 -2.30
CA PRO A 55 -6.15 -8.35 -1.22
C PRO A 55 -5.20 -9.44 -1.73
N GLY A 56 -3.93 -9.38 -1.34
CA GLY A 56 -2.94 -10.39 -1.69
C GLY A 56 -3.09 -11.67 -0.85
N ASP A 57 -2.65 -12.78 -1.44
CA ASP A 57 -2.57 -14.11 -0.82
C ASP A 57 -1.10 -14.44 -0.51
N PRO A 58 -0.71 -14.85 0.72
CA PRO A 58 -1.51 -15.17 1.90
C PRO A 58 -1.76 -14.00 2.86
N ASN A 59 -1.30 -12.80 2.52
CA ASN A 59 -1.36 -11.66 3.42
C ASN A 59 -2.33 -10.58 2.92
N PRO A 60 -3.59 -10.55 3.40
CA PRO A 60 -4.60 -9.59 2.92
C PRO A 60 -4.27 -8.13 3.26
N SER A 61 -3.28 -7.89 4.14
CA SER A 61 -2.78 -6.53 4.40
C SER A 61 -1.87 -5.98 3.30
N LYS A 62 -1.43 -6.85 2.37
CA LYS A 62 -0.67 -6.49 1.20
C LYS A 62 -1.60 -6.55 -0.01
N LEU A 63 -1.79 -5.43 -0.69
CA LEU A 63 -2.68 -5.35 -1.85
C LEU A 63 -1.96 -5.76 -3.13
N VAL A 64 -2.71 -6.22 -4.12
CA VAL A 64 -2.26 -6.46 -5.48
C VAL A 64 -2.98 -5.46 -6.38
N LEU A 65 -2.19 -4.72 -7.16
CA LEU A 65 -2.67 -3.79 -8.17
C LEU A 65 -2.51 -4.43 -9.54
N MET A 66 -3.61 -4.50 -10.29
CA MET A 66 -3.64 -5.01 -11.64
C MET A 66 -4.31 -3.99 -12.57
N ALA A 67 -3.95 -4.01 -13.84
CA ALA A 67 -4.59 -3.23 -14.87
C ALA A 67 -5.05 -4.16 -16.00
N ASP A 68 -6.34 -4.12 -16.31
CA ASP A 68 -6.86 -4.65 -17.57
C ASP A 68 -6.64 -3.61 -18.66
N LEU A 69 -6.00 -4.05 -19.74
CA LEU A 69 -5.73 -3.25 -20.92
C LEU A 69 -6.84 -3.43 -21.95
N ASP A 70 -6.94 -2.46 -22.86
CA ASP A 70 -7.89 -2.46 -23.98
C ASP A 70 -7.72 -3.64 -24.96
N ASP A 71 -6.55 -4.28 -24.97
CA ASP A 71 -6.24 -5.49 -25.73
C ASP A 71 -6.75 -6.79 -25.06
N GLY A 72 -7.37 -6.68 -23.88
CA GLY A 72 -7.89 -7.81 -23.10
C GLY A 72 -6.83 -8.50 -22.22
N THR A 73 -5.63 -7.96 -22.12
CA THR A 73 -4.56 -8.46 -21.24
C THR A 73 -4.68 -7.86 -19.85
N THR A 74 -4.55 -8.68 -18.80
CA THR A 74 -4.40 -8.21 -17.42
C THR A 74 -2.93 -8.20 -17.02
N VAL A 75 -2.42 -7.03 -16.65
CA VAL A 75 -1.04 -6.84 -16.18
C VAL A 75 -1.04 -6.65 -14.67
N ILE A 76 -0.26 -7.45 -13.95
CA ILE A 76 0.00 -7.23 -12.53
C ILE A 76 1.03 -6.11 -12.40
N MET A 77 0.60 -4.95 -11.92
CA MET A 77 1.45 -3.77 -11.82
C MET A 77 2.23 -3.75 -10.52
N ALA A 78 1.59 -4.07 -9.40
CA ALA A 78 2.24 -4.05 -8.10
C ALA A 78 1.72 -5.18 -7.22
N GLU A 79 2.62 -6.07 -6.82
CA GLU A 79 2.35 -7.06 -5.80
C GLU A 79 2.85 -6.58 -4.44
N GLY A 80 2.11 -6.90 -3.40
CA GLY A 80 2.60 -6.67 -2.04
C GLY A 80 2.39 -5.23 -1.53
N MET A 81 1.51 -4.45 -2.16
CA MET A 81 1.33 -3.03 -1.85
C MET A 81 0.90 -2.81 -0.40
N SER A 82 1.82 -2.30 0.39
CA SER A 82 1.62 -2.08 1.83
C SER A 82 1.15 -0.67 2.19
N ASN A 83 1.25 0.29 1.25
CA ASN A 83 0.92 1.69 1.48
C ASN A 83 -0.40 2.09 0.80
N ALA A 84 -1.49 1.50 1.29
CA ALA A 84 -2.84 1.82 0.82
C ALA A 84 -3.24 3.29 1.03
N ARG A 85 -2.60 4.00 1.97
CA ARG A 85 -2.89 5.40 2.28
C ARG A 85 -2.49 6.31 1.14
N ASP A 86 -1.24 6.21 0.71
CA ASP A 86 -0.73 7.09 -0.34
C ASP A 86 -1.33 6.70 -1.69
N PHE A 87 -1.58 5.40 -1.93
CA PHE A 87 -2.32 4.96 -3.11
C PHE A 87 -3.74 5.54 -3.16
N ARG A 88 -4.47 5.52 -2.03
CA ARG A 88 -5.78 6.16 -1.93
C ARG A 88 -5.72 7.65 -2.26
N ALA A 89 -4.68 8.36 -1.83
CA ALA A 89 -4.48 9.78 -2.15
C ALA A 89 -4.16 10.03 -3.63
N MET A 90 -3.67 9.03 -4.35
CA MET A 90 -3.40 9.08 -5.80
C MET A 90 -4.66 8.85 -6.65
N LEU A 91 -5.67 8.14 -6.15
CA LEU A 91 -6.89 7.81 -6.91
C LEU A 91 -7.62 9.02 -7.53
N PRO A 92 -7.79 10.17 -6.85
CA PRO A 92 -8.43 11.34 -7.45
C PRO A 92 -7.69 11.84 -8.69
N SER A 93 -6.36 11.86 -8.65
CA SER A 93 -5.52 12.26 -9.78
C SER A 93 -5.65 11.29 -10.95
N ILE A 94 -5.70 9.97 -10.69
CA ILE A 94 -5.93 8.97 -11.74
C ILE A 94 -7.29 9.20 -12.40
N ARG A 95 -8.34 9.46 -11.62
CA ARG A 95 -9.70 9.73 -12.13
C ARG A 95 -9.78 11.00 -12.98
N GLU A 96 -8.99 12.01 -12.64
CA GLU A 96 -8.92 13.26 -13.39
C GLU A 96 -8.19 13.08 -14.73
N LEU A 97 -7.09 12.34 -14.73
CA LEU A 97 -6.27 12.12 -15.93
C LEU A 97 -6.88 11.08 -16.88
N ALA A 98 -7.56 10.07 -16.35
CA ALA A 98 -8.14 8.95 -17.10
C ALA A 98 -9.61 8.74 -16.72
N PRO A 99 -10.53 9.62 -17.18
CA PRO A 99 -11.95 9.52 -16.83
C PRO A 99 -12.65 8.30 -17.45
N HIS A 100 -12.06 7.70 -18.49
CA HIS A 100 -12.56 6.48 -19.13
C HIS A 100 -12.27 5.21 -18.31
N MET A 101 -11.31 5.27 -17.38
CA MET A 101 -10.85 4.12 -16.61
C MET A 101 -11.89 3.69 -15.57
N GLN A 102 -12.21 2.41 -15.57
CA GLN A 102 -13.05 1.79 -14.54
C GLN A 102 -12.19 1.39 -13.33
N PHE A 103 -12.81 1.39 -12.15
CA PHE A 103 -12.17 0.93 -10.91
C PHE A 103 -12.92 -0.32 -10.43
N ASP A 104 -12.18 -1.38 -10.19
CA ASP A 104 -12.69 -2.61 -9.57
C ASP A 104 -11.92 -2.86 -8.26
N PRO A 105 -12.56 -2.71 -7.10
CA PRO A 105 -14.00 -2.47 -6.90
C PRO A 105 -14.41 -1.03 -7.25
N PRO A 106 -15.70 -0.80 -7.60
CA PRO A 106 -16.19 0.56 -7.89
C PRO A 106 -16.01 1.53 -6.71
N ASP A 107 -16.16 1.01 -5.49
CA ASP A 107 -15.93 1.72 -4.23
C ASP A 107 -14.52 1.51 -3.67
N MET A 108 -13.50 1.49 -4.56
CA MET A 108 -12.09 1.28 -4.19
C MET A 108 -11.61 2.18 -3.05
N ASP A 109 -12.06 3.44 -3.00
CA ASP A 109 -11.68 4.39 -1.94
C ASP A 109 -12.10 3.89 -0.54
N GLU A 110 -13.33 3.39 -0.41
CA GLU A 110 -13.85 2.90 0.87
C GLU A 110 -13.21 1.56 1.24
N GLN A 111 -12.91 0.70 0.27
CA GLN A 111 -12.16 -0.54 0.54
C GLN A 111 -10.74 -0.26 1.04
N LEU A 112 -10.01 0.66 0.40
CA LEU A 112 -8.69 1.08 0.87
C LEU A 112 -8.76 1.69 2.26
N ARG A 113 -9.80 2.50 2.53
CA ARG A 113 -10.06 3.04 3.86
C ARG A 113 -10.31 1.94 4.91
N GLN A 114 -11.13 0.94 4.57
CA GLN A 114 -11.42 -0.18 5.46
C GLN A 114 -10.16 -1.01 5.72
N ALA A 115 -9.33 -1.27 4.70
CA ALA A 115 -8.05 -1.95 4.84
C ALA A 115 -7.11 -1.21 5.80
N LEU A 116 -7.02 0.12 5.69
CA LEU A 116 -6.24 0.97 6.61
C LEU A 116 -6.77 0.91 8.04
N ASN A 117 -8.09 0.99 8.22
CA ASN A 117 -8.73 0.93 9.53
C ASN A 117 -8.51 -0.44 10.19
N ASN A 118 -8.69 -1.53 9.46
CA ASN A 118 -8.45 -2.89 9.95
C ASN A 118 -7.00 -3.06 10.40
N ARG A 119 -6.02 -2.58 9.60
CA ARG A 119 -4.61 -2.62 9.97
C ARG A 119 -4.31 -1.85 11.24
N ARG A 120 -4.92 -0.67 11.41
CA ARG A 120 -4.76 0.16 12.62
C ARG A 120 -5.40 -0.48 13.85
N ALA A 121 -6.58 -1.07 13.71
CA ALA A 121 -7.24 -1.78 14.80
C ALA A 121 -6.38 -2.97 15.26
N TRP A 122 -5.84 -3.74 14.31
CA TRP A 122 -5.02 -4.92 14.60
C TRP A 122 -3.69 -4.56 15.27
N SER A 123 -3.02 -3.50 14.81
CA SER A 123 -1.79 -3.04 15.48
C SER A 123 -2.08 -2.57 16.90
N LEU A 124 -3.16 -1.82 17.12
CA LEU A 124 -3.55 -1.36 18.44
C LEU A 124 -3.83 -2.52 19.40
N THR A 125 -4.52 -3.57 18.95
CA THR A 125 -4.81 -4.75 19.77
C THR A 125 -3.55 -5.54 20.10
N CYS A 126 -2.66 -5.76 19.14
CA CYS A 126 -1.43 -6.53 19.34
C CYS A 126 -0.45 -5.80 20.28
N TYR A 127 -0.19 -4.51 20.03
CA TYR A 127 0.68 -3.71 20.91
C TYR A 127 0.04 -3.50 22.29
N GLY A 128 -1.28 -3.26 22.34
CA GLY A 128 -2.02 -3.10 23.59
C GLY A 128 -1.94 -4.35 24.48
N ALA A 129 -2.11 -5.54 23.90
CA ALA A 129 -2.00 -6.81 24.64
C ALA A 129 -0.59 -7.03 25.21
N ILE A 130 0.46 -6.74 24.43
CA ILE A 130 1.85 -6.87 24.89
C ILE A 130 2.13 -5.91 26.05
N ILE A 131 1.74 -4.64 25.92
CA ILE A 131 1.91 -3.65 26.99
C ILE A 131 1.16 -4.07 28.25
N LEU A 132 -0.09 -4.52 28.12
CA LEU A 132 -0.90 -4.98 29.24
C LEU A 132 -0.25 -6.16 29.96
N MET A 133 0.29 -7.12 29.22
CA MET A 133 1.02 -8.26 29.76
C MET A 133 2.28 -7.82 30.54
N CYS A 134 3.06 -6.87 30.00
CA CYS A 134 4.21 -6.30 30.70
C CYS A 134 3.81 -5.62 32.01
N VAL A 135 2.73 -4.85 32.01
CA VAL A 135 2.19 -4.19 33.22
C VAL A 135 1.74 -5.23 34.26
N LEU A 136 1.05 -6.28 33.83
CA LEU A 136 0.61 -7.37 34.71
C LEU A 136 1.79 -8.08 35.37
N LEU A 137 2.83 -8.42 34.61
CA LEU A 137 4.04 -9.04 35.14
C LEU A 137 4.78 -8.12 36.12
N TYR A 138 4.83 -6.82 35.82
CA TYR A 138 5.44 -5.83 36.71
C TYR A 138 4.69 -5.70 38.04
N LEU A 139 3.35 -5.64 38.01
CA LEU A 139 2.53 -5.63 39.22
C LEU A 139 2.72 -6.90 40.05
N LEU A 140 2.78 -8.06 39.39
CA LEU A 140 3.00 -9.33 40.07
C LEU A 140 4.38 -9.37 40.74
N TYR A 141 5.41 -8.87 40.07
CA TYR A 141 6.74 -8.69 40.64
C TYR A 141 6.70 -7.78 41.89
N LEU A 142 6.02 -6.63 41.82
CA LEU A 142 5.89 -5.72 42.96
C LEU A 142 5.19 -6.38 44.15
N VAL A 143 4.13 -7.16 43.91
CA VAL A 143 3.44 -7.91 44.96
C VAL A 143 4.37 -8.92 45.62
N VAL A 144 5.11 -9.71 44.82
CA VAL A 144 6.07 -10.69 45.35
C VAL A 144 7.18 -10.00 46.14
N ALA A 145 7.73 -8.91 45.62
CA ALA A 145 8.77 -8.13 46.30
C ALA A 145 8.26 -7.52 47.62
N TYR A 146 7.03 -7.00 47.64
CA TYR A 146 6.40 -6.44 48.83
C TYR A 146 6.17 -7.51 49.91
N VAL A 147 5.62 -8.66 49.54
CA VAL A 147 5.42 -9.79 50.46
C VAL A 147 6.77 -10.30 50.97
N GLY A 148 7.76 -10.44 50.09
CA GLY A 148 9.11 -10.87 50.46
C GLY A 148 9.80 -9.90 51.43
N ALA A 149 9.62 -8.60 51.25
CA ALA A 149 10.17 -7.57 52.13
C ALA A 149 9.48 -7.50 53.51
N HIS A 150 8.24 -7.98 53.64
CA HIS A 150 7.50 -8.02 54.91
C HIS A 150 7.58 -9.37 55.65
N HIS A 151 8.03 -10.43 54.98
CA HIS A 151 8.26 -11.75 55.59
C HIS A 151 9.71 -12.00 56.03
N PHE A 152 10.60 -11.03 55.78
CA PHE A 152 11.97 -10.95 56.30
C PHE A 152 12.04 -10.00 57.50
#